data_AF-A0A2Z6SB46-F1
#
_entry.id   AF-A0A2Z6SB46-F1
#
_cell.length_a   1.000
_cell.length_b   1.000
_cell.length_c   1.000
_cell.angle_alpha   90.00
_cell.angle_beta   90.00
_cell.angle_gamma   90.00
#
_symmetry.space_group_name_H-M   'P 1'
#
loop_
_entity.id
_entity.type
_entity.pdbx_description
1 polymer ?
#
loop_
_entity_poly.entity_id
_entity_poly.type
_entity_poly.pdbx_seq_one_letter_code
_entity_poly.pdbx_strand_id
1 'polypeptide(L)'
;MADMSDWFIMKDSVEHRQKALEWRRCKSNAERERFVKVNGVRWSEILRLSYFDLIQFVVIDLMHCLFLGIAKWITKRIWIDEDILTEKALQLIQKKMSEFKLPSDLGRIPGKIHCGEGFSNFIADQWRNFFLIYATVVLWNHLPNKDRKILTYFVRVCTILVRRIVEINNMKEAH
;
A
#
# COMPACT_ATOMS: atom_id res chain seq x y z
N MET A 1 7.48 23.55 -1.79
CA MET A 1 7.15 22.16 -2.20
C MET A 1 8.46 21.60 -2.75
N ALA A 2 9.01 20.54 -2.16
CA ALA A 2 10.20 19.90 -2.71
C ALA A 2 9.87 19.36 -4.11
N ASP A 3 10.79 19.52 -5.06
CA ASP A 3 10.61 19.02 -6.43
C ASP A 3 10.57 17.48 -6.39
N MET A 4 9.72 16.85 -7.21
CA MET A 4 9.63 15.39 -7.29
C MET A 4 10.98 14.79 -7.71
N SER A 5 11.79 15.54 -8.46
CA SER A 5 13.16 15.16 -8.80
C SER A 5 14.05 14.95 -7.58
N ASP A 6 13.79 15.65 -6.47
CA ASP A 6 14.56 15.53 -5.24
C ASP A 6 14.19 14.26 -4.45
N TRP A 7 13.07 13.61 -4.81
CA TRP A 7 12.54 12.44 -4.09
C TRP A 7 13.09 11.13 -4.66
N PHE A 8 13.39 11.10 -5.97
CA PHE A 8 13.84 9.90 -6.67
C PHE A 8 15.31 10.00 -7.07
N ILE A 9 16.18 10.01 -6.06
CA ILE A 9 17.63 10.00 -6.27
C ILE A 9 18.06 8.57 -6.62
N MET A 10 18.51 8.37 -7.86
CA MET A 10 19.10 7.10 -8.29
C MET A 10 20.28 6.75 -7.39
N LYS A 11 20.23 5.57 -6.77
CA LYS A 11 21.31 5.05 -5.94
C LYS A 11 22.30 4.27 -6.80
N ASP A 12 23.59 4.46 -6.54
CA ASP A 12 24.62 3.63 -7.16
C ASP A 12 24.75 2.29 -6.44
N SER A 13 24.79 1.19 -7.19
CA SER A 13 24.81 -0.15 -6.61
C SER A 13 26.17 -0.53 -6.01
N VAL A 14 27.26 0.05 -6.52
CA VAL A 14 28.61 -0.13 -5.97
C VAL A 14 28.72 0.61 -4.63
N GLU A 15 28.29 1.88 -4.59
CA GLU A 15 28.21 2.67 -3.36
C GLU A 15 27.34 1.98 -2.30
N HIS A 16 26.18 1.45 -2.69
CA HIS A 16 25.31 0.70 -1.78
C HIS A 16 26.01 -0.52 -1.19
N ARG A 17 26.71 -1.33 -2.01
CA ARG A 17 27.47 -2.50 -1.53
C ARG A 17 28.59 -2.09 -0.56
N GLN A 18 29.30 -1.02 -0.87
CA GLN A 18 30.36 -0.51 -0.01
C GLN A 18 29.82 -0.08 1.35
N LYS A 19 28.74 0.70 1.38
CA LYS A 19 28.05 1.11 2.61
C LYS A 19 27.50 -0.08 3.40
N ALA A 20 27.01 -1.12 2.71
CA ALA A 20 26.55 -2.33 3.38
C ALA A 20 27.70 -3.09 4.07
N LEU A 21 28.89 -3.13 3.46
CA LEU A 21 30.09 -3.71 4.07
C LEU A 21 30.57 -2.90 5.27
N GLU A 22 30.51 -1.57 5.19
CA GLU A 22 30.81 -0.68 6.32
C GLU A 22 29.85 -0.92 7.49
N TRP A 23 28.54 -1.02 7.21
CA TRP A 23 27.54 -1.39 8.21
C TRP A 23 27.85 -2.74 8.87
N ARG A 24 28.31 -3.73 8.09
CA ARG A 24 28.69 -5.06 8.60
C ARG A 24 29.89 -4.98 9.56
N ARG A 25 30.83 -4.06 9.30
CA ARG A 25 32.04 -3.84 10.11
C ARG A 25 31.76 -3.08 11.42
N CYS A 26 30.61 -2.42 11.57
CA CYS A 26 30.21 -1.81 12.83
C CYS A 26 30.20 -2.84 13.97
N LYS A 27 30.75 -2.45 15.13
CA LYS A 27 31.04 -3.34 16.26
C LYS A 27 29.89 -3.43 17.25
N SER A 28 29.00 -2.44 17.26
CA SER A 28 27.83 -2.40 18.15
C SER A 28 26.52 -2.20 17.39
N ASN A 29 25.41 -2.61 18.02
CA ASN A 29 24.07 -2.37 17.47
C ASN A 29 23.75 -0.87 17.40
N ALA A 30 24.21 -0.07 18.38
CA ALA A 30 24.01 1.38 18.38
C ALA A 30 24.70 2.07 17.19
N GLU A 31 25.92 1.63 16.82
CA GLU A 31 26.61 2.11 15.61
C GLU A 31 25.85 1.72 14.34
N ARG A 32 25.36 0.47 14.26
CA ARG A 32 24.56 -0.01 13.13
C ARG A 32 23.27 0.78 12.95
N GLU A 33 22.58 1.10 14.03
CA GLU A 33 21.35 1.91 14.00
C GLU A 33 21.63 3.34 13.54
N ARG A 34 22.69 3.97 14.06
CA ARG A 34 23.12 5.31 13.61
C ARG A 34 23.51 5.30 12.14
N PHE A 35 24.23 4.28 11.69
CA PHE A 35 24.62 4.14 10.28
C PHE A 35 23.41 4.02 9.37
N VAL A 36 22.41 3.20 9.73
CA VAL A 36 21.15 3.06 8.98
C VAL A 36 20.38 4.37 8.94
N LYS A 37 20.35 5.13 10.05
CA LYS A 37 19.64 6.42 10.10
C LYS A 37 20.23 7.45 9.13
N VAL A 38 21.54 7.43 8.92
CA VAL A 38 22.25 8.36 8.02
C VAL A 38 22.23 7.85 6.57
N ASN A 39 22.55 6.57 6.35
CA ASN A 39 22.79 6.04 5.01
C ASN A 39 21.61 5.25 4.42
N GLY A 40 20.70 4.74 5.26
CA GLY A 40 19.58 3.90 4.84
C GLY A 40 19.95 2.46 4.44
N VAL A 41 21.22 2.05 4.62
CA VAL A 41 21.75 0.77 4.11
C VAL A 41 21.99 -0.24 5.23
N ARG A 42 21.68 -1.51 4.99
CA ARG A 42 21.98 -2.67 5.85
C ARG A 42 22.70 -3.76 5.06
N TRP A 43 23.54 -4.54 5.74
CA TRP A 43 24.09 -5.76 5.14
C TRP A 43 23.01 -6.85 5.04
N SER A 44 23.03 -7.56 3.92
CA SER A 44 22.28 -8.81 3.71
C SER A 44 23.18 -9.80 3.01
N GLU A 45 23.02 -11.09 3.30
CA GLU A 45 23.83 -12.15 2.68
C GLU A 45 23.65 -12.22 1.16
N ILE A 46 22.50 -11.76 0.65
CA ILE A 46 22.23 -11.70 -0.79
C ILE A 46 23.20 -10.77 -1.54
N LEU A 47 23.79 -9.78 -0.85
CA LEU A 47 24.79 -8.86 -1.43
C LEU A 47 26.13 -9.54 -1.73
N ARG A 48 26.35 -10.78 -1.28
CA ARG A 48 27.52 -11.57 -1.67
C ARG A 48 27.47 -12.04 -3.12
N LEU A 49 26.27 -12.12 -3.70
CA LEU A 49 26.07 -12.59 -5.06
C LEU A 49 26.51 -11.48 -6.03
N SER A 50 27.59 -11.72 -6.78
CA SER A 50 28.18 -10.73 -7.70
C SER A 50 27.16 -10.22 -8.73
N TYR A 51 26.27 -11.11 -9.17
CA TYR A 51 25.22 -10.82 -10.15
C TYR A 51 24.00 -10.11 -9.59
N PHE A 52 23.80 -10.04 -8.26
CA PHE A 52 22.57 -9.49 -7.67
C PHE A 52 22.70 -8.00 -7.37
N ASP A 53 21.98 -7.16 -8.10
CA ASP A 53 21.90 -5.72 -7.86
C ASP A 53 20.61 -5.40 -7.08
N LEU A 54 20.76 -5.00 -5.80
CA LEU A 54 19.63 -4.64 -4.94
C LEU A 54 18.85 -3.42 -5.46
N ILE A 55 19.52 -2.48 -6.13
CA ILE A 55 18.87 -1.26 -6.61
C ILE A 55 18.00 -1.56 -7.83
N GLN A 56 18.50 -2.42 -8.73
CA GLN A 56 17.77 -2.78 -9.95
C GLN A 56 16.75 -3.89 -9.74
N PHE A 57 16.99 -4.80 -8.79
CA PHE A 57 16.17 -5.99 -8.59
C PHE A 57 15.26 -5.92 -7.37
N VAL A 58 15.18 -4.77 -6.70
CA VAL A 58 14.15 -4.56 -5.67
C VAL A 58 12.78 -4.60 -6.33
N VAL A 59 12.00 -5.63 -6.00
CA VAL A 59 10.59 -5.68 -6.36
C VAL A 59 9.86 -4.77 -5.40
N ILE A 60 9.31 -3.67 -5.90
CA ILE A 60 8.42 -2.82 -5.12
C ILE A 60 7.18 -3.65 -4.76
N ASP A 61 6.92 -3.79 -3.48
CA ASP A 61 5.70 -4.43 -3.00
C ASP A 61 4.51 -3.48 -3.19
N LEU A 62 4.05 -3.42 -4.43
CA LEU A 62 2.92 -2.60 -4.86
C LEU A 62 1.67 -2.90 -4.04
N MET A 63 1.47 -4.15 -3.61
CA MET A 63 0.30 -4.55 -2.85
C MET A 63 0.27 -3.84 -1.49
N HIS A 64 1.39 -3.85 -0.75
CA HIS A 64 1.44 -3.15 0.54
C HIS A 64 1.45 -1.63 0.38
N CYS A 65 2.14 -1.08 -0.63
CA CYS A 65 2.12 0.36 -0.90
C CYS A 65 0.72 0.87 -1.25
N LEU A 66 0.02 0.15 -2.13
CA LEU A 66 -1.31 0.54 -2.61
C LEU A 66 -2.38 0.35 -1.52
N PHE A 67 -2.39 -0.80 -0.85
CA PHE A 67 -3.47 -1.15 0.08
C PHE A 67 -3.19 -0.71 1.51
N LEU A 68 -1.99 -0.95 2.03
CA LEU A 68 -1.63 -0.52 3.40
C LEU A 68 -1.28 0.97 3.46
N GLY A 69 -0.78 1.53 2.36
CA GLY A 69 -0.50 2.96 2.21
C GLY A 69 -1.71 3.73 1.74
N ILE A 70 -1.98 3.70 0.42
CA ILE A 70 -2.94 4.63 -0.23
C ILE A 70 -4.39 4.32 0.17
N ALA A 71 -4.83 3.07 0.11
CA ALA A 71 -6.20 2.70 0.42
C ALA A 71 -6.56 3.09 1.86
N LYS A 72 -5.71 2.72 2.82
CA LYS A 72 -5.84 3.10 4.22
C LYS A 72 -5.86 4.62 4.41
N TRP A 73 -5.00 5.34 3.69
CA TRP A 73 -4.96 6.80 3.75
C TRP A 73 -6.25 7.43 3.24
N ILE A 74 -6.76 7.02 2.07
CA ILE A 74 -8.03 7.51 1.50
C ILE A 74 -9.17 7.27 2.50
N THR A 75 -9.31 6.04 3.01
CA THR A 75 -10.42 5.73 3.91
C THR A 75 -10.34 6.48 5.23
N LYS A 76 -9.16 6.60 5.83
CA LYS A 76 -9.01 7.19 7.17
C LYS A 76 -8.97 8.71 7.07
N ARG A 77 -8.05 9.25 6.27
CA ARG A 77 -7.80 10.69 6.21
C ARG A 77 -8.83 11.46 5.42
N ILE A 78 -9.38 10.89 4.34
CA ILE A 78 -10.37 11.59 3.53
C ILE A 78 -11.77 11.26 4.02
N TRP A 79 -12.11 9.98 4.18
CA TRP A 79 -13.51 9.61 4.40
C TRP A 79 -13.94 9.59 5.87
N ILE A 80 -13.07 9.23 6.81
CA ILE A 80 -13.41 9.18 8.24
C ILE A 80 -13.08 10.51 8.93
N ASP A 81 -11.85 10.99 8.82
CA ASP A 81 -11.38 12.18 9.54
C ASP A 81 -12.17 13.45 9.12
N GLU A 82 -12.66 13.52 7.89
CA GLU A 82 -13.52 14.61 7.37
C GLU A 82 -15.03 14.35 7.56
N ASP A 83 -15.41 13.35 8.35
CA ASP A 83 -16.80 12.96 8.67
C ASP A 83 -17.71 12.67 7.45
N ILE A 84 -17.13 12.31 6.30
CA ILE A 84 -17.88 11.88 5.11
C ILE A 84 -18.59 10.55 5.39
N LEU A 85 -17.91 9.62 6.07
CA LEU A 85 -18.43 8.34 6.53
C LEU A 85 -18.67 8.37 8.04
N THR A 86 -19.86 8.82 8.42
CA THR A 86 -20.32 8.79 9.82
C THR A 86 -20.45 7.36 10.36
N GLU A 87 -20.46 7.21 11.69
CA GLU A 87 -20.64 5.91 12.36
C GLU A 87 -21.92 5.18 11.91
N LYS A 88 -23.02 5.92 11.69
CA LYS A 88 -24.28 5.38 11.16
C LYS A 88 -24.11 4.81 9.75
N ALA A 89 -23.34 5.50 8.89
CA ALA A 89 -23.05 5.02 7.55
C ALA A 89 -22.21 3.74 7.60
N LEU A 90 -21.20 3.67 8.49
CA LEU A 90 -20.37 2.47 8.68
C LEU A 90 -21.20 1.25 9.13
N GLN A 91 -22.18 1.45 10.01
CA GLN A 91 -23.11 0.39 10.41
C GLN A 91 -23.97 -0.11 9.23
N LEU A 92 -24.47 0.80 8.40
CA LEU A 92 -25.24 0.41 7.21
C LEU A 92 -24.37 -0.31 6.17
N ILE A 93 -23.15 0.17 5.96
CA ILE A 93 -22.16 -0.48 5.08
C ILE A 93 -21.86 -1.88 5.57
N GLN A 94 -21.64 -2.07 6.88
CA GLN A 94 -21.39 -3.39 7.47
C GLN A 94 -22.58 -4.34 7.25
N LYS A 95 -23.80 -3.85 7.46
CA LYS A 95 -25.01 -4.64 7.21
C LYS A 95 -25.09 -5.06 5.74
N LYS A 96 -24.90 -4.12 4.81
CA LYS A 96 -24.89 -4.41 3.38
C LYS A 96 -23.80 -5.40 3.00
N MET A 97 -22.61 -5.31 3.61
CA MET A 97 -21.53 -6.29 3.41
C MET A 97 -21.91 -7.69 3.86
N SER A 98 -22.61 -7.81 5.00
CA SER A 98 -23.02 -9.11 5.53
C SER A 98 -24.07 -9.83 4.66
N GLU A 99 -24.76 -9.10 3.78
CA GLU A 99 -25.70 -9.66 2.81
C GLU A 99 -24.99 -10.31 1.61
N PHE A 100 -23.75 -9.94 1.32
CA PHE A 100 -22.98 -10.56 0.23
C PHE A 100 -22.56 -11.98 0.59
N LYS A 101 -22.94 -12.92 -0.27
CA LYS A 101 -22.38 -14.29 -0.25
C LYS A 101 -21.19 -14.34 -1.19
N LEU A 102 -19.98 -14.39 -0.65
CA LEU A 102 -18.77 -14.61 -1.45
C LEU A 102 -18.44 -16.10 -1.57
N PRO A 103 -17.93 -16.54 -2.73
CA PRO A 103 -17.22 -17.82 -2.84
C PRO A 103 -16.07 -17.90 -1.83
N SER A 104 -15.85 -19.09 -1.27
CA SER A 104 -14.75 -19.38 -0.32
C SER A 104 -13.37 -19.00 -0.84
N ASP A 105 -13.21 -19.00 -2.17
CA ASP A 105 -11.92 -18.88 -2.85
C ASP A 105 -11.44 -17.43 -2.97
N LEU A 106 -12.31 -16.45 -2.69
CA LEU A 106 -11.99 -15.01 -2.78
C LEU A 106 -11.36 -14.44 -1.49
N GLY A 107 -11.02 -15.29 -0.52
CA GLY A 107 -10.29 -14.90 0.67
C GLY A 107 -11.17 -14.35 1.81
N ARG A 108 -10.53 -13.83 2.85
CA ARG A 108 -11.18 -13.48 4.12
C ARG A 108 -11.99 -12.19 3.97
N ILE A 109 -13.26 -12.25 4.35
CA ILE A 109 -14.17 -11.10 4.43
C ILE A 109 -13.52 -10.03 5.31
N PRO A 110 -13.59 -8.74 4.93
CA PRO A 110 -13.11 -7.67 5.79
C PRO A 110 -13.87 -7.73 7.14
N GLY A 111 -13.13 -7.70 8.26
CA GLY A 111 -13.69 -7.88 9.61
C GLY A 111 -14.68 -6.78 10.01
N LYS A 112 -15.12 -6.76 11.29
CA LYS A 112 -16.05 -5.74 11.80
C LYS A 112 -15.51 -4.30 11.53
N ILE A 113 -16.09 -3.61 10.55
CA ILE A 113 -15.81 -2.19 10.21
C ILE A 113 -16.49 -1.26 11.23
N HIS A 114 -17.46 -1.75 12.01
CA HIS A 114 -18.31 -0.96 12.90
C HIS A 114 -17.78 -0.75 14.33
N CYS A 115 -16.59 -1.24 14.70
CA CYS A 115 -16.07 -1.10 16.07
C CYS A 115 -14.71 -0.39 16.10
N GLY A 116 -14.57 0.62 16.95
CA GLY A 116 -13.30 1.32 17.21
C GLY A 116 -12.90 2.29 16.09
N GLU A 117 -11.62 2.28 15.69
CA GLU A 117 -11.08 3.10 14.58
C GLU A 117 -11.54 2.65 13.15
N GLY A 118 -12.62 1.87 13.04
CA GLY A 118 -13.19 1.42 11.77
C GLY A 118 -12.29 0.46 10.97
N PHE A 119 -11.78 0.92 9.82
CA PHE A 119 -10.96 0.15 8.88
C PHE A 119 -9.49 -0.09 9.32
N SER A 120 -9.09 0.39 10.50
CA SER A 120 -7.68 0.55 10.90
C SER A 120 -6.85 -0.74 10.94
N ASN A 121 -7.49 -1.89 11.16
CA ASN A 121 -6.86 -3.19 11.38
C ASN A 121 -6.81 -4.09 10.14
N PHE A 122 -7.16 -3.56 8.95
CA PHE A 122 -7.13 -4.36 7.74
C PHE A 122 -5.71 -4.65 7.27
N ILE A 123 -5.47 -5.92 6.93
CA ILE A 123 -4.25 -6.37 6.24
C ILE A 123 -4.38 -6.04 4.74
N ALA A 124 -3.25 -5.95 4.01
CA ALA A 124 -3.22 -5.61 2.59
C ALA A 124 -4.20 -6.45 1.73
N ASP A 125 -4.33 -7.75 2.00
CA ASP A 125 -5.28 -8.60 1.27
C ASP A 125 -6.76 -8.28 1.58
N GLN A 126 -7.07 -7.92 2.83
CA GLN A 126 -8.43 -7.50 3.19
C GLN A 126 -8.80 -6.17 2.52
N TRP A 127 -7.84 -5.24 2.45
CA TRP A 127 -7.99 -3.99 1.70
C TRP A 127 -8.19 -4.22 0.21
N ARG A 128 -7.43 -5.15 -0.38
CA ARG A 128 -7.59 -5.59 -1.76
C ARG A 128 -9.00 -6.10 -2.02
N ASN A 129 -9.47 -7.04 -1.22
CA ASN A 129 -10.81 -7.61 -1.38
C ASN A 129 -11.90 -6.54 -1.15
N PHE A 130 -11.72 -5.66 -0.16
CA PHE A 130 -12.62 -4.54 0.08
C PHE A 130 -12.77 -3.64 -1.15
N PHE A 131 -11.65 -3.11 -1.69
CA PHE A 131 -11.71 -2.16 -2.80
C PHE A 131 -12.15 -2.80 -4.12
N LEU A 132 -11.72 -4.03 -4.40
CA LEU A 132 -12.03 -4.68 -5.68
C LEU A 132 -13.44 -5.27 -5.74
N ILE A 133 -14.01 -5.70 -4.61
CA ILE A 133 -15.29 -6.43 -4.59
C ILE A 133 -16.40 -5.56 -4.01
N TYR A 134 -16.16 -4.91 -2.88
CA TYR A 134 -17.23 -4.30 -2.10
C TYR A 134 -17.36 -2.80 -2.29
N ALA A 135 -16.24 -2.07 -2.33
CA ALA A 135 -16.20 -0.63 -2.13
C ALA A 135 -17.13 0.12 -3.09
N THR A 136 -17.14 -0.24 -4.37
CA THR A 136 -18.03 0.37 -5.37
C THR A 136 -19.51 0.20 -5.02
N VAL A 137 -19.94 -0.95 -4.49
CA VAL A 137 -21.37 -1.19 -4.23
C VAL A 137 -21.80 -0.65 -2.86
N VAL A 138 -20.94 -0.76 -1.87
CA VAL A 138 -21.27 -0.42 -0.48
C VAL A 138 -21.07 1.07 -0.19
N LEU A 139 -20.11 1.74 -0.83
CA LEU A 139 -19.80 3.14 -0.55
C LEU A 139 -20.53 4.11 -1.48
N TRP A 140 -21.04 3.67 -2.63
CA TRP A 140 -21.59 4.56 -3.66
C TRP A 140 -22.61 5.56 -3.12
N ASN A 141 -23.59 5.08 -2.36
CA ASN A 141 -24.68 5.92 -1.84
C ASN A 141 -24.28 6.76 -0.62
N HIS A 142 -23.09 6.53 -0.06
CA HIS A 142 -22.58 7.23 1.12
C HIS A 142 -21.52 8.28 0.79
N LEU A 143 -20.97 8.27 -0.43
CA LEU A 143 -19.94 9.20 -0.86
C LEU A 143 -20.50 10.34 -1.72
N PRO A 144 -20.05 11.59 -1.50
CA PRO A 144 -20.29 12.71 -2.41
C PRO A 144 -19.71 12.46 -3.81
N ASN A 145 -20.16 13.24 -4.80
CA ASN A 145 -19.72 13.06 -6.19
C ASN A 145 -18.20 13.18 -6.39
N LYS A 146 -17.51 14.02 -5.61
CA LYS A 146 -16.06 14.16 -5.65
C LYS A 146 -15.38 12.86 -5.19
N ASP A 147 -15.83 12.29 -4.08
CA ASP A 147 -15.27 11.08 -3.48
C ASP A 147 -15.62 9.81 -4.25
N ARG A 148 -16.77 9.79 -4.94
CA ARG A 148 -17.09 8.73 -5.91
C ARG A 148 -16.07 8.68 -7.04
N LYS A 149 -15.60 9.82 -7.54
CA LYS A 149 -14.54 9.86 -8.56
C LYS A 149 -13.24 9.27 -8.00
N ILE A 150 -12.85 9.66 -6.78
CA ILE A 150 -11.66 9.12 -6.10
C ILE A 150 -11.78 7.60 -5.99
N LEU A 151 -12.92 7.10 -5.53
CA LEU A 151 -13.20 5.67 -5.44
C LEU A 151 -13.08 4.98 -6.80
N THR A 152 -13.71 5.52 -7.85
CA THR A 152 -13.68 4.91 -9.19
C THR A 152 -12.26 4.86 -9.76
N TYR A 153 -11.50 5.95 -9.71
CA TYR A 153 -10.12 5.98 -10.19
C TYR A 153 -9.23 5.04 -9.37
N PHE A 154 -9.37 5.05 -8.05
CA PHE A 154 -8.56 4.20 -7.20
C PHE A 154 -8.86 2.71 -7.40
N VAL A 155 -10.13 2.32 -7.52
CA VAL A 155 -10.52 0.95 -7.85
C VAL A 155 -10.00 0.55 -9.23
N ARG A 156 -10.03 1.47 -10.21
CA ARG A 156 -9.47 1.22 -11.56
C ARG A 156 -7.97 0.94 -11.51
N VAL A 157 -7.20 1.76 -10.79
CA VAL A 157 -5.76 1.57 -10.59
C VAL A 157 -5.49 0.24 -9.89
N CYS A 158 -6.22 -0.08 -8.80
CA CYS A 158 -6.13 -1.36 -8.12
C CYS A 158 -6.39 -2.55 -9.07
N THR A 159 -7.42 -2.45 -9.90
CA THR A 159 -7.81 -3.51 -10.85
C THR A 159 -6.73 -3.74 -11.91
N ILE A 160 -5.98 -2.71 -12.28
CA ILE A 160 -4.86 -2.81 -13.21
C ILE A 160 -3.66 -3.45 -12.52
N LEU A 161 -3.22 -2.89 -11.40
CA LEU A 161 -1.97 -3.26 -10.73
C LEU A 161 -2.00 -4.65 -10.07
N VAL A 162 -3.19 -5.15 -9.73
CA VAL A 162 -3.37 -6.47 -9.12
C VAL A 162 -3.46 -7.60 -10.15
N ARG A 163 -3.48 -7.29 -11.46
CA ARG A 163 -3.49 -8.32 -12.50
C ARG A 163 -2.19 -9.11 -12.49
N ARG A 164 -2.31 -10.41 -12.80
CA ARG A 164 -1.15 -11.30 -12.96
C ARG A 164 -0.22 -10.86 -14.09
N ILE A 165 -0.78 -10.24 -15.13
CA ILE A 165 -0.06 -9.74 -16.30
C ILE A 165 -0.49 -8.29 -16.52
N VAL A 166 0.49 -7.39 -16.56
CA VAL A 166 0.27 -5.96 -16.75
C VAL A 166 1.03 -5.50 -17.99
N GLU A 167 0.31 -5.00 -18.98
CA GLU A 167 0.90 -4.43 -20.20
C GLU A 167 1.36 -2.99 -19.98
N ILE A 168 2.27 -2.51 -20.83
CA ILE A 168 2.80 -1.14 -20.77
C ILE A 168 1.67 -0.10 -20.85
N ASN A 169 0.64 -0.34 -21.67
CA ASN A 169 -0.51 0.56 -21.77
C ASN A 169 -1.30 0.63 -20.47
N ASN A 170 -1.43 -0.49 -19.74
CA ASN A 170 -2.07 -0.51 -18.44
C ASN A 170 -1.25 0.30 -17.41
N MET A 171 0.09 0.22 -17.49
CA MET A 171 0.97 1.04 -16.62
C MET A 171 0.84 2.53 -16.92
N LYS A 172 0.70 2.91 -18.20
CA LYS A 172 0.45 4.31 -18.58
C LYS A 172 -0.91 4.82 -18.11
N GLU A 173 -1.93 3.97 -18.06
CA GLU A 173 -3.26 4.33 -17.54
C GLU A 173 -3.26 4.48 -16.01
N ALA A 174 -2.43 3.69 -15.31
CA ALA A 174 -2.35 3.72 -13.85
C ALA A 174 -1.44 4.85 -13.31
N HIS A 175 -0.60 5.45 -14.16
CA HIS A 175 0.30 6.57 -13.84
C HIS A 175 -0.42 7.91 -13.94
#